data_AF-A0A3N5I5C2-F1
#
_entry.id   AF-A0A3N5I5C2-F1
#
_cell.length_a   1.000
_cell.length_b   1.000
_cell.length_c   1.000
_cell.angle_alpha   90.00
_cell.angle_beta   90.00
_cell.angle_gamma   90.00
#
_symmetry.space_group_name_H-M   'P 1'
#
loop_
_entity.id
_entity.type
_entity.pdbx_description
1 polymer ?
#
loop_
_entity_poly.entity_id
_entity_poly.type
_entity_poly.pdbx_seq_one_letter_code
_entity_poly.pdbx_strand_id
1 'polypeptide(L)'
;SEMVGGVFYEHSHRLLGALVGPCTLGLAAALWPRGGRLRALGIVAVVTVVTQGAIGGLRVVLLTDALAMVHGPLAQAFFALVVGIALVTSARMARPAPGVDGATRGLTLASAVLVYLQIVFGALLTHAGRIDLHLAGAVAVFVLAPVVTARLRRTGDAVAAPASRLLLVLLGVQLALGAGSYLARFSGVWIPGGQLTMLALPVAHRLTGGLILAAAVVLAVRVLASARPAPSVVTARGALGVAR
;
A
#
# COMPACT_ATOMS: atom_id res chain seq x y z
N SER A 1 7.92 34.22 12.05
CA SER A 1 8.58 32.90 12.18
C SER A 1 9.30 32.63 10.87
N GLU A 2 10.63 32.58 10.85
CA GLU A 2 11.36 32.32 9.61
C GLU A 2 11.13 30.86 9.16
N MET A 3 10.65 30.68 7.93
CA MET A 3 10.43 29.37 7.31
C MET A 3 11.71 28.82 6.69
N VAL A 4 12.73 28.56 7.50
CA VAL A 4 14.04 28.07 7.03
C VAL A 4 14.31 26.67 7.57
N GLY A 5 14.82 25.78 6.71
CA GLY A 5 15.24 24.42 7.11
C GLY A 5 14.09 23.54 7.63
N GLY A 6 14.30 22.88 8.77
CA GLY A 6 13.38 21.88 9.33
C GLY A 6 11.95 22.38 9.60
N VAL A 7 11.79 23.65 9.97
CA VAL A 7 10.47 24.26 10.24
C VAL A 7 9.61 24.32 8.97
N PHE A 8 10.23 24.61 7.82
CA PHE A 8 9.52 24.62 6.53
C PHE A 8 9.03 23.22 6.14
N TYR A 9 9.86 22.18 6.33
CA TYR A 9 9.49 20.81 6.03
C TYR A 9 8.35 20.32 6.92
N GLU A 10 8.42 20.60 8.22
CA GLU A 10 7.37 20.25 9.15
C GLU A 10 6.05 20.96 8.83
N HIS A 11 6.10 22.26 8.56
CA HIS A 11 4.92 23.04 8.22
C HIS A 11 4.29 22.58 6.90
N SER A 12 5.11 22.37 5.86
CA SER A 12 4.67 21.86 4.56
C SER A 12 4.03 20.47 4.68
N HIS A 13 4.62 19.59 5.50
CA HIS A 13 4.04 18.27 5.76
C HIS A 13 2.68 18.36 6.44
N ARG A 14 2.52 19.26 7.43
CA ARG A 14 1.23 19.49 8.11
C ARG A 14 0.17 20.08 7.16
N LEU A 15 0.55 21.03 6.30
CA LEU A 15 -0.35 21.61 5.29
C LEU A 15 -0.82 20.56 4.29
N LEU A 16 0.11 19.75 3.76
CA LEU A 16 -0.25 18.64 2.88
C LEU A 16 -1.16 17.64 3.59
N GLY A 17 -0.87 17.31 4.85
CA GLY A 17 -1.72 16.46 5.69
C GLY A 17 -3.14 17.01 5.85
N ALA A 18 -3.28 18.33 6.05
CA ALA A 18 -4.58 18.99 6.16
C ALA A 18 -5.40 18.90 4.85
N LEU A 19 -4.74 18.95 3.69
CA LEU A 19 -5.40 18.81 2.38
C LEU A 19 -5.98 17.41 2.14
N VAL A 20 -5.34 16.36 2.69
CA VAL A 20 -5.80 14.97 2.50
C VAL A 20 -7.22 14.76 3.03
N GLY A 21 -7.59 15.41 4.15
CA GLY A 21 -8.92 15.30 4.74
C GLY A 21 -10.06 15.72 3.79
N PRO A 22 -10.10 16.98 3.33
CA PRO A 22 -11.08 17.46 2.36
C PRO A 22 -11.09 16.65 1.05
N CYS A 23 -9.93 16.26 0.51
CA CYS A 23 -9.88 15.40 -0.67
C CYS A 23 -10.54 14.04 -0.43
N THR A 24 -10.38 13.46 0.76
CA THR A 24 -11.00 12.18 1.13
C THR A 24 -12.52 12.31 1.30
N LEU A 25 -12.99 13.42 1.85
CA LEU A 25 -14.43 13.73 1.91
C LEU A 25 -15.02 13.89 0.50
N GLY A 26 -14.33 14.61 -0.38
CA GLY A 26 -14.72 14.74 -1.79
C GLY A 26 -14.76 13.39 -2.51
N LEU A 27 -13.77 12.53 -2.28
CA LEU A 27 -13.75 11.16 -2.78
C LEU A 27 -14.96 10.35 -2.25
N ALA A 28 -15.24 10.39 -0.95
CA ALA A 28 -16.38 9.68 -0.37
C ALA A 28 -17.72 10.18 -0.92
N ALA A 29 -17.88 11.50 -1.10
CA ALA A 29 -19.04 12.10 -1.75
C ALA A 29 -19.18 11.62 -3.20
N ALA A 30 -18.09 11.55 -3.97
CA ALA A 30 -18.10 11.03 -5.34
C ALA A 30 -18.42 9.52 -5.42
N LEU A 31 -18.11 8.75 -4.38
CA LEU A 31 -18.47 7.33 -4.28
C LEU A 31 -19.90 7.11 -3.79
N TRP A 32 -20.53 8.11 -3.17
CA TRP A 32 -21.84 7.99 -2.54
C TRP A 32 -22.95 7.51 -3.49
N PRO A 33 -23.11 8.07 -4.71
CA PRO A 33 -24.14 7.65 -5.64
C PRO A 33 -23.95 6.21 -6.15
N ARG A 34 -22.71 5.68 -6.11
CA ARG A 34 -22.41 4.32 -6.58
C ARG A 34 -22.89 3.22 -5.62
N GLY A 35 -23.17 3.56 -4.36
CA GLY A 35 -23.74 2.64 -3.37
C GLY A 35 -22.86 1.43 -3.04
N GLY A 36 -23.45 0.47 -2.30
CA GLY A 36 -22.86 -0.82 -1.97
C GLY A 36 -21.42 -0.76 -1.46
N ARG A 37 -20.54 -1.58 -2.06
CA ARG A 37 -19.13 -1.70 -1.65
C ARG A 37 -18.32 -0.41 -1.86
N LEU A 38 -18.65 0.39 -2.87
CA LEU A 38 -17.90 1.64 -3.13
C LEU A 38 -18.23 2.72 -2.11
N ARG A 39 -19.50 2.83 -1.70
CA ARG A 39 -19.89 3.70 -0.58
C ARG A 39 -19.20 3.27 0.72
N ALA A 40 -19.18 1.97 1.00
CA ALA A 40 -18.48 1.44 2.18
C ALA A 40 -16.98 1.79 2.17
N LEU A 41 -16.29 1.64 1.02
CA LEU A 41 -14.88 2.04 0.89
C LEU A 41 -14.67 3.54 1.11
N GLY A 42 -15.57 4.40 0.63
CA GLY A 42 -15.53 5.83 0.91
C GLY A 42 -15.65 6.15 2.40
N ILE A 43 -16.58 5.49 3.10
CA ILE A 43 -16.75 5.63 4.55
C ILE A 43 -15.49 5.15 5.29
N VAL A 44 -14.95 3.98 4.93
CA VAL A 44 -13.72 3.45 5.53
C VAL A 44 -12.55 4.42 5.33
N ALA A 45 -12.41 5.02 4.15
CA ALA A 45 -11.38 6.01 3.88
C ALA A 45 -11.53 7.25 4.79
N VAL A 46 -12.76 7.77 4.93
CA VAL A 46 -13.05 8.91 5.82
C VAL A 46 -12.75 8.59 7.28
N VAL A 47 -13.22 7.45 7.79
CA VAL A 47 -12.94 7.03 9.17
C VAL A 47 -11.43 6.90 9.38
N THR A 48 -10.74 6.25 8.45
CA THR A 48 -9.28 6.04 8.54
C THR A 48 -8.52 7.37 8.57
N VAL A 49 -8.84 8.33 7.68
CA VAL A 49 -8.13 9.61 7.63
C VAL A 49 -8.42 10.48 8.86
N VAL A 50 -9.66 10.43 9.39
CA VAL A 50 -10.02 11.14 10.63
C VAL A 50 -9.26 10.55 11.82
N THR A 51 -9.25 9.23 11.97
CA THR A 51 -8.45 8.57 13.01
C THR A 51 -6.96 8.88 12.87
N GLN A 52 -6.43 8.84 11.65
CA GLN A 52 -5.03 9.19 11.38
C GLN A 52 -4.73 10.66 11.72
N GLY A 53 -5.64 11.58 11.40
CA GLY A 53 -5.53 13.01 11.72
C GLY A 53 -5.54 13.25 13.23
N ALA A 54 -6.46 12.60 13.97
CA ALA A 54 -6.53 12.69 15.43
C ALA A 54 -5.25 12.15 16.10
N ILE A 55 -4.78 10.97 15.70
CA ILE A 55 -3.52 10.40 16.22
C ILE A 55 -2.33 11.32 15.86
N GLY A 56 -2.30 11.85 14.63
CA GLY A 56 -1.26 12.78 14.20
C GLY A 56 -1.23 14.07 15.02
N GLY A 57 -2.39 14.66 15.32
CA GLY A 57 -2.51 15.82 16.20
C GLY A 57 -2.07 15.52 17.63
N LEU A 58 -2.50 14.37 18.18
CA LEU A 58 -2.08 13.93 19.50
C LEU A 58 -0.57 13.70 19.60
N ARG A 59 0.10 13.29 18.51
CA ARG A 59 1.57 13.15 18.51
C ARG A 59 2.30 14.46 18.76
N VAL A 60 1.75 15.59 18.33
CA VAL A 60 2.36 16.91 18.57
C VAL A 60 2.26 17.31 20.04
N VAL A 61 1.19 16.88 20.73
CA VAL A 61 0.92 17.25 22.13
C VAL A 61 1.57 16.27 23.10
N LEU A 62 1.39 14.97 22.87
CA LEU A 62 1.76 13.92 23.82
C LEU A 62 3.16 13.34 23.58
N LEU A 63 3.72 13.51 22.38
CA LEU A 63 5.08 13.10 22.01
C LEU A 63 5.41 11.62 22.33
N THR A 64 4.41 10.73 22.40
CA THR A 64 4.63 9.32 22.75
C THR A 64 5.01 8.46 21.54
N ASP A 65 5.92 7.52 21.75
CA ASP A 65 6.32 6.52 20.75
C ASP A 65 5.18 5.59 20.37
N ALA A 66 4.27 5.29 21.31
CA ALA A 66 3.09 4.47 21.04
C ALA A 66 2.23 5.04 19.90
N LEU A 67 1.97 6.35 19.94
CA LEU A 67 1.23 7.01 18.86
C LEU A 67 2.03 7.01 17.55
N ALA A 68 3.37 7.10 17.61
CA ALA A 68 4.25 7.01 16.44
C ALA A 68 4.11 5.69 15.69
N MET A 69 4.20 4.62 16.47
CA MET A 69 4.18 3.25 15.99
C MET A 69 2.85 2.89 15.32
N VAL A 70 1.75 3.55 15.71
CA VAL A 70 0.44 3.37 15.09
C VAL A 70 0.23 4.31 13.89
N HIS A 71 0.54 5.60 14.06
CA HIS A 71 0.26 6.61 13.03
C HIS A 71 0.97 6.34 11.71
N GLY A 72 2.27 6.00 11.75
CA GLY A 72 3.08 5.79 10.55
C GLY A 72 2.53 4.66 9.65
N PRO A 73 2.37 3.44 10.18
CA PRO A 73 1.76 2.34 9.42
C PRO A 73 0.31 2.63 8.99
N LEU A 74 -0.49 3.31 9.81
CA LEU A 74 -1.86 3.68 9.45
C LEU A 74 -1.90 4.62 8.24
N ALA A 75 -0.98 5.59 8.15
CA ALA A 75 -0.87 6.46 6.99
C ALA A 75 -0.51 5.68 5.71
N GLN A 76 0.36 4.67 5.79
CA GLN A 76 0.68 3.82 4.64
C GLN A 76 -0.48 2.91 4.23
N ALA A 77 -1.24 2.37 5.20
CA ALA A 77 -2.47 1.63 4.92
C ALA A 77 -3.53 2.51 4.25
N PHE A 78 -3.70 3.74 4.72
CA PHE A 78 -4.60 4.72 4.11
C PHE A 78 -4.20 5.03 2.66
N PHE A 79 -2.91 5.27 2.40
CA PHE A 79 -2.41 5.46 1.05
C PHE A 79 -2.73 4.27 0.14
N ALA A 80 -2.45 3.04 0.60
CA ALA A 80 -2.75 1.83 -0.16
C ALA A 80 -4.26 1.61 -0.39
N LEU A 81 -5.10 1.98 0.59
CA LEU A 81 -6.56 1.97 0.45
C LEU A 81 -7.02 2.92 -0.66
N VAL A 82 -6.51 4.16 -0.69
CA VAL A 82 -6.86 5.15 -1.73
C VAL A 82 -6.43 4.66 -3.11
N VAL A 83 -5.22 4.07 -3.24
CA VAL A 83 -4.78 3.45 -4.50
C VAL A 83 -5.69 2.28 -4.90
N GLY A 84 -6.11 1.45 -3.94
CA GLY A 84 -7.07 0.38 -4.17
C GLY A 84 -8.44 0.90 -4.65
N ILE A 85 -8.94 1.98 -4.04
CA ILE A 85 -10.16 2.68 -4.46
C ILE A 85 -10.01 3.18 -5.90
N ALA A 86 -8.92 3.88 -6.19
CA ALA A 86 -8.62 4.39 -7.53
C ALA A 86 -8.64 3.27 -8.58
N LEU A 87 -8.05 2.10 -8.26
CA LEU A 87 -8.07 0.93 -9.13
C LEU A 87 -9.49 0.43 -9.35
N VAL A 88 -10.29 0.19 -8.29
CA VAL A 88 -11.66 -0.36 -8.44
C VAL A 88 -12.60 0.57 -9.17
N THR A 89 -12.34 1.88 -9.16
CA THR A 89 -13.09 2.87 -9.95
C THR A 89 -12.54 3.11 -11.35
N SER A 90 -11.39 2.52 -11.71
CA SER A 90 -10.75 2.72 -13.01
C SER A 90 -11.35 1.84 -14.10
N ALA A 91 -11.25 2.29 -15.36
CA ALA A 91 -11.61 1.48 -16.53
C ALA A 91 -10.81 0.17 -16.63
N ARG A 92 -9.61 0.12 -16.03
CA ARG A 92 -8.76 -1.09 -16.03
C ARG A 92 -9.37 -2.21 -15.19
N MET A 93 -10.15 -1.89 -14.16
CA MET A 93 -10.85 -2.90 -13.35
C MET A 93 -11.95 -3.62 -14.13
N ALA A 94 -12.60 -2.93 -15.07
CA ALA A 94 -13.66 -3.50 -15.91
C ALA A 94 -13.15 -4.56 -16.91
N ARG A 95 -11.82 -4.63 -17.15
CA ARG A 95 -11.24 -5.65 -18.04
C ARG A 95 -11.33 -7.03 -17.39
N PRO A 96 -11.51 -8.11 -18.19
CA PRO A 96 -11.52 -9.49 -17.69
C PRO A 96 -10.34 -9.76 -16.77
N ALA A 97 -10.60 -10.28 -15.58
CA ALA A 97 -9.58 -10.54 -14.57
C ALA A 97 -8.70 -11.74 -14.96
N PRO A 98 -7.43 -11.81 -14.52
CA PRO A 98 -6.55 -12.93 -14.86
C PRO A 98 -7.09 -14.23 -14.28
N GLY A 99 -7.07 -15.32 -15.06
CA GLY A 99 -7.32 -16.67 -14.54
C GLY A 99 -6.16 -17.10 -13.65
N VAL A 100 -6.38 -17.15 -12.33
CA VAL A 100 -5.39 -17.61 -11.34
C VAL A 100 -5.99 -18.68 -10.43
N ASP A 101 -5.19 -19.67 -10.07
CA ASP A 101 -5.58 -20.70 -9.13
C ASP A 101 -5.74 -20.15 -7.69
N GLY A 102 -6.37 -20.96 -6.82
CA GLY A 102 -6.61 -20.58 -5.43
C GLY A 102 -5.32 -20.33 -4.64
N ALA A 103 -4.27 -21.11 -4.92
CA ALA A 103 -2.97 -20.98 -4.27
C ALA A 103 -2.31 -19.63 -4.59
N THR A 104 -2.28 -19.22 -5.86
CA THR A 104 -1.71 -17.93 -6.30
C THR A 104 -2.50 -16.76 -5.74
N ARG A 105 -3.83 -16.88 -5.68
CA ARG A 105 -4.67 -15.89 -5.01
C ARG A 105 -4.32 -15.77 -3.52
N GLY A 106 -4.25 -16.89 -2.81
CA GLY A 106 -3.87 -16.92 -1.39
C GLY A 106 -2.50 -16.30 -1.13
N LEU A 107 -1.48 -16.68 -1.92
CA LEU A 107 -0.13 -16.11 -1.82
C LEU A 107 -0.10 -14.61 -2.11
N THR A 108 -0.91 -14.12 -3.06
CA THR A 108 -0.98 -12.69 -3.37
C THR A 108 -1.56 -11.90 -2.20
N LEU A 109 -2.62 -12.42 -1.55
CA LEU A 109 -3.20 -11.81 -0.35
C LEU A 109 -2.23 -11.84 0.82
N ALA A 110 -1.59 -12.99 1.06
CA ALA A 110 -0.58 -13.16 2.09
C ALA A 110 0.60 -12.20 1.88
N SER A 111 1.02 -11.98 0.64
CA SER A 111 2.08 -11.01 0.31
C SER A 111 1.70 -9.58 0.67
N ALA A 112 0.45 -9.15 0.42
CA ALA A 112 0.01 -7.80 0.79
C ALA A 112 -0.05 -7.62 2.32
N VAL A 113 -0.57 -8.61 3.04
CA VAL A 113 -0.58 -8.61 4.52
C VAL A 113 0.84 -8.59 5.07
N LEU A 114 1.73 -9.43 4.56
CA LEU A 114 3.11 -9.52 5.01
C LEU A 114 3.88 -8.21 4.77
N VAL A 115 3.69 -7.54 3.63
CA VAL A 115 4.27 -6.23 3.38
C VAL A 115 3.76 -5.19 4.38
N TYR A 116 2.47 -5.22 4.73
CA TYR A 116 1.93 -4.33 5.77
C TYR A 116 2.55 -4.63 7.14
N LEU A 117 2.67 -5.89 7.53
CA LEU A 117 3.36 -6.29 8.76
C LEU A 117 4.82 -5.84 8.77
N GLN A 118 5.50 -5.90 7.62
CA GLN A 118 6.87 -5.41 7.49
C GLN A 118 7.01 -3.90 7.74
N ILE A 119 6.00 -3.11 7.36
CA ILE A 119 5.93 -1.68 7.67
C ILE A 119 5.74 -1.47 9.19
N VAL A 120 4.88 -2.27 9.83
CA VAL A 120 4.73 -2.25 11.30
C VAL A 120 6.04 -2.62 11.99
N PHE A 121 6.76 -3.63 11.51
CA PHE A 121 8.08 -3.99 12.04
C PHE A 121 9.12 -2.89 11.82
N GLY A 122 9.04 -2.13 10.72
CA GLY A 122 9.88 -0.95 10.50
C GLY A 122 9.59 0.18 11.51
N ALA A 123 8.34 0.35 11.91
CA ALA A 123 7.95 1.26 12.98
C ALA A 123 8.48 0.78 14.35
N LEU A 124 8.34 -0.51 14.65
CA LEU A 124 8.92 -1.13 15.87
C LEU A 124 10.45 -1.04 15.89
N LEU A 125 11.13 -1.17 14.77
CA LEU A 125 12.57 -0.92 14.69
C LEU A 125 12.90 0.53 15.05
N THR A 126 12.17 1.49 14.48
CA THR A 126 12.41 2.93 14.71
C THR A 126 12.21 3.32 16.17
N HIS A 127 11.17 2.81 16.81
CA HIS A 127 10.72 3.28 18.13
C HIS A 127 11.03 2.33 19.28
N ALA A 128 11.29 1.06 19.00
CA ALA A 128 11.54 0.02 20.02
C ALA A 128 12.78 -0.85 19.72
N GLY A 129 13.57 -0.52 18.69
CA GLY A 129 14.82 -1.21 18.37
C GLY A 129 14.67 -2.66 17.89
N ARG A 130 13.46 -3.11 17.54
CA ARG A 130 13.15 -4.50 17.12
C ARG A 130 13.63 -4.83 15.71
N ILE A 131 14.95 -4.89 15.54
CA ILE A 131 15.60 -5.21 14.26
C ILE A 131 15.40 -6.66 13.85
N ASP A 132 15.31 -7.56 14.81
CA ASP A 132 15.03 -8.98 14.65
C ASP A 132 13.75 -9.21 13.83
N LEU A 133 12.65 -8.56 14.24
CA LEU A 133 11.37 -8.67 13.54
C LEU A 133 11.43 -8.07 12.13
N HIS A 134 12.11 -6.94 11.97
CA HIS A 134 12.21 -6.27 10.68
C HIS A 134 13.06 -7.08 9.68
N LEU A 135 14.17 -7.69 10.10
CA LEU A 135 14.98 -8.54 9.23
C LEU A 135 14.27 -9.85 8.89
N ALA A 136 13.64 -10.51 9.86
CA ALA A 136 12.87 -11.73 9.61
C ALA A 136 11.71 -11.49 8.63
N GLY A 137 10.95 -10.39 8.83
CA GLY A 137 9.88 -10.01 7.92
C GLY A 137 10.40 -9.59 6.53
N ALA A 138 11.58 -8.95 6.45
CA ALA A 138 12.21 -8.63 5.17
C ALA A 138 12.51 -9.92 4.38
N VAL A 139 13.15 -10.92 5.00
CA VAL A 139 13.40 -12.21 4.36
C VAL A 139 12.10 -12.81 3.82
N ALA A 140 11.04 -12.83 4.63
CA ALA A 140 9.75 -13.37 4.20
C ALA A 140 9.16 -12.59 3.00
N VAL A 141 9.23 -11.26 2.99
CA VAL A 141 8.77 -10.42 1.86
C VAL A 141 9.60 -10.70 0.60
N PHE A 142 10.92 -10.75 0.73
CA PHE A 142 11.85 -10.99 -0.38
C PHE A 142 11.82 -12.43 -0.91
N VAL A 143 11.22 -13.38 -0.19
CA VAL A 143 10.90 -14.71 -0.70
C VAL A 143 9.54 -14.73 -1.38
N LEU A 144 8.49 -14.25 -0.70
CA LEU A 144 7.11 -14.42 -1.16
C LEU A 144 6.76 -13.49 -2.34
N ALA A 145 7.18 -12.23 -2.31
CA ALA A 145 6.79 -11.26 -3.32
C ALA A 145 7.38 -11.58 -4.72
N PRO A 146 8.64 -12.03 -4.86
CA PRO A 146 9.14 -12.52 -6.15
C PRO A 146 8.39 -13.73 -6.71
N VAL A 147 7.94 -14.65 -5.85
CA VAL A 147 7.10 -15.79 -6.27
C VAL A 147 5.77 -15.30 -6.84
N VAL A 148 5.08 -14.40 -6.12
CA VAL A 148 3.80 -13.83 -6.56
C VAL A 148 3.96 -13.07 -7.89
N THR A 149 4.94 -12.17 -7.97
CA THR A 149 5.19 -11.38 -9.19
C THR A 149 5.59 -12.25 -10.38
N ALA A 150 6.31 -13.36 -10.16
CA ALA A 150 6.63 -14.31 -11.20
C ALA A 150 5.42 -15.05 -11.76
N ARG A 151 4.45 -15.41 -10.90
CA ARG A 151 3.20 -16.03 -11.33
C ARG A 151 2.33 -15.02 -12.09
N LEU A 152 2.15 -13.83 -11.53
CA LEU A 152 1.23 -12.83 -12.09
C LEU A 152 1.75 -12.18 -13.37
N ARG A 153 3.05 -11.96 -13.55
CA ARG A 153 3.60 -11.42 -14.81
C ARG A 153 3.37 -12.34 -16.01
N ARG A 154 3.29 -13.65 -15.78
CA ARG A 154 3.04 -14.66 -16.85
C ARG A 154 1.59 -14.69 -17.30
N THR A 155 0.66 -14.09 -16.53
CA THR A 155 -0.76 -14.02 -16.92
C THR A 155 -1.03 -13.08 -18.09
N GLY A 156 -0.09 -12.17 -18.40
CA GLY A 156 -0.28 -11.13 -19.43
C GLY A 156 -1.33 -10.06 -19.06
N ASP A 157 -1.90 -10.07 -17.86
CA ASP A 157 -2.95 -9.14 -17.45
C ASP A 157 -2.46 -7.69 -17.44
N ALA A 158 -3.28 -6.79 -18.01
CA ALA A 158 -2.96 -5.38 -18.22
C ALA A 158 -2.81 -4.56 -16.92
N VAL A 159 -3.15 -5.13 -15.77
CA VAL A 159 -2.95 -4.54 -14.43
C VAL A 159 -1.89 -5.32 -13.68
N ALA A 160 -2.05 -6.64 -13.57
CA ALA A 160 -1.20 -7.47 -12.74
C ALA A 160 0.24 -7.57 -13.27
N ALA A 161 0.43 -7.64 -14.59
CA ALA A 161 1.78 -7.72 -15.17
C ALA A 161 2.63 -6.45 -14.95
N PRO A 162 2.15 -5.23 -15.26
CA PRO A 162 2.93 -4.01 -14.98
C PRO A 162 3.10 -3.77 -13.47
N ALA A 163 2.06 -4.00 -12.66
CA ALA A 163 2.17 -3.87 -11.20
C ALA A 163 3.18 -4.86 -10.61
N SER A 164 3.29 -6.07 -11.17
CA SER A 164 4.30 -7.06 -10.76
C SER A 164 5.73 -6.62 -11.08
N ARG A 165 5.95 -6.01 -12.25
CA ARG A 165 7.27 -5.47 -12.63
C ARG A 165 7.64 -4.29 -11.75
N LEU A 166 6.70 -3.38 -11.52
CA LEU A 166 6.89 -2.26 -10.60
C LEU A 166 7.24 -2.75 -9.20
N LEU A 167 6.51 -3.72 -8.66
CA LEU A 167 6.78 -4.31 -7.36
C LEU A 167 8.20 -4.90 -7.27
N LEU A 168 8.65 -5.62 -8.30
CA LEU A 168 10.03 -6.15 -8.34
C LEU A 168 11.09 -5.04 -8.36
N VAL A 169 10.89 -3.98 -9.14
CA VAL A 169 11.81 -2.82 -9.16
C VAL A 169 11.84 -2.15 -7.79
N LEU A 170 10.67 -1.90 -7.19
CA LEU A 170 10.57 -1.30 -5.87
C LEU A 170 11.24 -2.16 -4.79
N LEU A 171 11.14 -3.49 -4.86
CA LEU A 171 11.85 -4.39 -3.94
C LEU A 171 13.37 -4.25 -4.08
N GLY A 172 13.90 -4.17 -5.31
CA GLY A 172 15.32 -3.92 -5.52
C GLY A 172 15.78 -2.59 -4.92
N VAL A 173 15.01 -1.52 -5.14
CA VAL A 173 15.24 -0.20 -4.53
C VAL A 173 15.16 -0.28 -3.00
N GLN A 174 14.15 -0.97 -2.45
CA GLN A 174 13.97 -1.13 -1.01
C GLN A 174 15.12 -1.86 -0.35
N LEU A 175 15.68 -2.89 -1.01
CA LEU A 175 16.83 -3.63 -0.50
C LEU A 175 18.06 -2.72 -0.40
N ALA A 176 18.34 -1.95 -1.46
CA ALA A 176 19.44 -0.99 -1.48
C ALA A 176 19.26 0.10 -0.41
N LEU A 177 18.06 0.68 -0.30
CA LEU A 177 17.74 1.69 0.71
C LEU A 177 17.80 1.12 2.14
N GLY A 178 17.37 -0.13 2.34
CA GLY A 178 17.40 -0.81 3.63
C GLY A 178 18.81 -1.14 4.07
N ALA A 179 19.63 -1.70 3.18
CA ALA A 179 21.05 -1.95 3.43
C ALA A 179 21.80 -0.64 3.70
N GLY A 180 21.55 0.41 2.90
CA GLY A 180 22.11 1.73 3.11
C GLY A 180 21.72 2.33 4.47
N SER A 181 20.43 2.25 4.83
CA SER A 181 19.95 2.72 6.14
C SER A 181 20.54 1.93 7.30
N TYR A 182 20.75 0.62 7.12
CA TYR A 182 21.38 -0.24 8.11
C TYR A 182 22.85 0.14 8.32
N LEU A 183 23.63 0.22 7.23
CA LEU A 183 25.04 0.62 7.29
C LEU A 183 25.21 2.01 7.91
N ALA A 184 24.37 2.97 7.51
CA ALA A 184 24.42 4.33 8.02
C ALA A 184 24.20 4.43 9.53
N ARG A 185 23.37 3.55 10.09
CA ARG A 185 22.84 3.68 11.45
C ARG A 185 23.39 2.67 12.46
N PHE A 186 23.83 1.50 11.98
CA PHE A 186 24.23 0.37 12.82
C PHE A 186 25.64 -0.14 12.52
N SER A 187 26.43 0.56 11.71
CA SER A 187 27.83 0.22 11.44
C SER A 187 28.75 1.41 11.63
N GLY A 188 30.06 1.15 11.75
CA GLY A 188 31.10 2.19 11.78
C GLY A 188 31.51 2.70 10.39
N VAL A 189 30.80 2.30 9.32
CA VAL A 189 31.13 2.69 7.95
C VAL A 189 30.80 4.17 7.75
N TRP A 190 31.79 4.94 7.32
CA TRP A 190 31.58 6.33 6.95
C TRP A 190 30.82 6.43 5.63
N ILE A 191 29.70 7.17 5.63
CA ILE A 191 28.88 7.41 4.45
C ILE A 191 28.87 8.91 4.13
N PRO A 192 29.17 9.32 2.87
CA PRO A 192 29.13 10.71 2.45
C PRO A 192 27.77 11.40 2.66
N GLY A 193 27.78 12.72 2.86
CA GLY A 193 26.57 13.55 2.98
C GLY A 193 26.03 13.75 4.40
N GLY A 194 26.68 13.17 5.42
CA GLY A 194 26.44 13.49 6.84
C GLY A 194 24.97 13.39 7.26
N GLN A 195 24.44 14.42 7.92
CA GLN A 195 23.06 14.44 8.42
C GLN A 195 22.01 14.31 7.31
N LEU A 196 22.26 14.85 6.12
CA LEU A 196 21.31 14.77 5.00
C LEU A 196 21.08 13.31 4.60
N THR A 197 22.16 12.53 4.48
CA THR A 197 22.07 11.10 4.15
C THR A 197 21.40 10.30 5.26
N MET A 198 21.71 10.61 6.53
CA MET A 198 21.10 9.98 7.70
C MET A 198 19.59 10.21 7.80
N LEU A 199 19.09 11.30 7.23
CA LEU A 199 17.66 11.61 7.14
C LEU A 199 17.03 11.02 5.87
N ALA A 200 17.65 11.25 4.71
CA ALA A 200 17.09 10.92 3.41
C ALA A 200 16.93 9.41 3.20
N LEU A 201 17.88 8.59 3.65
CA LEU A 201 17.82 7.13 3.47
C LEU A 201 16.60 6.50 4.18
N PRO A 202 16.38 6.71 5.49
CA PRO A 202 15.18 6.20 6.15
C PRO A 202 13.87 6.76 5.58
N VAL A 203 13.85 8.04 5.19
CA VAL A 203 12.66 8.65 4.57
C VAL A 203 12.34 7.97 3.24
N ALA A 204 13.32 7.84 2.34
CA ALA A 204 13.16 7.16 1.07
C ALA A 204 12.75 5.69 1.28
N HIS A 205 13.39 4.99 2.21
CA HIS A 205 13.05 3.60 2.55
C HIS A 205 11.59 3.45 2.99
N ARG A 206 11.07 4.39 3.80
CA ARG A 206 9.66 4.37 4.24
C ARG A 206 8.69 4.69 3.11
N LEU A 207 9.03 5.66 2.25
CA LEU A 207 8.21 6.04 1.10
C LEU A 207 8.12 4.89 0.09
N THR A 208 9.25 4.26 -0.25
CA THR A 208 9.29 3.08 -1.12
C THR A 208 8.51 1.91 -0.51
N GLY A 209 8.58 1.70 0.81
CA GLY A 209 7.73 0.73 1.51
C GLY A 209 6.23 0.94 1.28
N GLY A 210 5.76 2.19 1.33
CA GLY A 210 4.37 2.54 1.03
C GLY A 210 3.98 2.25 -0.44
N LEU A 211 4.89 2.50 -1.39
CA LEU A 211 4.67 2.16 -2.80
C LEU A 211 4.61 0.65 -3.04
N ILE A 212 5.45 -0.13 -2.33
CA ILE A 212 5.41 -1.61 -2.36
C ILE A 212 4.06 -2.10 -1.84
N LEU A 213 3.58 -1.57 -0.71
CA LEU A 213 2.26 -1.92 -0.17
C LEU A 213 1.14 -1.61 -1.16
N ALA A 214 1.15 -0.41 -1.76
CA ALA A 214 0.16 -0.01 -2.76
C ALA A 214 0.17 -0.95 -3.98
N ALA A 215 1.35 -1.31 -4.50
CA ALA A 215 1.48 -2.26 -5.60
C ALA A 215 0.98 -3.66 -5.21
N ALA A 216 1.29 -4.14 -4.00
CA ALA A 216 0.80 -5.42 -3.49
C ALA A 216 -0.73 -5.43 -3.34
N VAL A 217 -1.33 -4.33 -2.86
CA VAL A 217 -2.80 -4.16 -2.78
C VAL A 217 -3.44 -4.14 -4.16
N VAL A 218 -2.83 -3.48 -5.16
CA VAL A 218 -3.30 -3.52 -6.55
C VAL A 218 -3.36 -4.96 -7.07
N LEU A 219 -2.31 -5.75 -6.83
CA LEU A 219 -2.29 -7.17 -7.22
C LEU A 219 -3.37 -7.97 -6.47
N ALA A 220 -3.48 -7.81 -5.16
CA ALA A 220 -4.48 -8.47 -4.31
C ALA A 220 -5.91 -8.18 -4.78
N VAL A 221 -6.25 -6.91 -5.00
CA VAL A 221 -7.56 -6.50 -5.51
C VAL A 221 -7.82 -7.09 -6.89
N ARG A 222 -6.81 -7.09 -7.77
CA ARG A 222 -6.95 -7.61 -9.14
C ARG A 222 -7.21 -9.12 -9.17
N VAL A 223 -6.55 -9.92 -8.34
CA VAL A 223 -6.77 -11.38 -8.29
C VAL A 223 -8.06 -11.77 -7.58
N LEU A 224 -8.58 -10.91 -6.69
CA LEU A 224 -9.89 -11.09 -6.07
C LEU A 224 -11.04 -10.85 -7.06
N ALA A 225 -10.83 -9.99 -8.07
CA ALA A 225 -11.81 -9.81 -9.15
C ALA A 225 -12.02 -11.10 -9.95
N SER A 226 -11.00 -11.96 -10.06
CA SER A 226 -11.06 -13.27 -10.73
C SER A 226 -11.92 -14.31 -10.01
N ALA A 227 -12.29 -14.07 -8.74
CA ALA A 227 -13.13 -14.98 -7.97
C ALA A 227 -14.64 -14.77 -8.20
N ARG A 228 -15.03 -13.69 -8.90
CA ARG A 228 -16.44 -13.43 -9.21
C ARG A 228 -16.82 -14.23 -10.46
N PRO A 229 -17.85 -15.10 -10.39
CA PRO A 229 -18.37 -15.76 -11.58
C PRO A 229 -18.80 -14.68 -12.58
N ALA A 230 -18.45 -14.86 -13.86
CA ALA A 230 -19.09 -14.09 -14.91
C ALA A 230 -20.60 -14.38 -14.84
N PRO A 231 -21.49 -13.37 -14.98
CA PRO A 231 -22.91 -13.65 -15.14
C PRO A 231 -23.06 -14.59 -16.33
N SER A 232 -23.60 -15.79 -16.09
CA SER A 232 -23.90 -16.73 -17.15
C SER A 232 -24.84 -16.03 -18.12
N VAL A 233 -24.37 -15.77 -19.34
CA VAL A 233 -25.27 -15.41 -20.44
C VAL A 233 -26.17 -16.62 -20.62
N VAL A 234 -27.37 -16.56 -20.05
CA VAL A 234 -28.43 -17.52 -20.35
C VAL A 234 -28.73 -17.34 -21.83
N THR A 235 -28.13 -18.20 -22.64
CA THR A 235 -28.43 -18.30 -24.06
C THR A 235 -29.86 -18.81 -24.15
N ALA A 236 -30.80 -17.89 -24.37
CA ALA A 236 -32.15 -18.22 -24.80
C ALA A 236 -32.09 -18.86 -26.19
N ARG A 237 -31.79 -20.16 -26.25
CA ARG A 237 -31.74 -20.96 -27.48
C ARG A 237 -32.54 -22.26 -27.38
N GLY A 238 -33.61 -22.27 -26.59
CA GLY A 238 -34.43 -23.47 -26.36
C GLY A 238 -35.95 -23.30 -26.45
N ALA A 239 -36.48 -22.17 -26.92
CA ALA A 239 -37.93 -21.92 -26.90
C ALA A 239 -38.61 -21.87 -28.30
N LEU A 240 -37.98 -22.41 -29.33
CA LEU A 240 -38.60 -22.54 -30.66
C LEU A 240 -38.44 -23.96 -31.17
N GLY A 241 -39.39 -24.81 -30.79
CA GLY A 241 -39.52 -26.15 -31.35
C GLY A 241 -40.32 -27.05 -30.43
N VAL A 242 -41.66 -26.96 -30.49
CA VAL A 242 -42.59 -28.06 -30.78
C VAL A 242 -44.00 -27.46 -30.74
N ALA A 243 -44.57 -27.22 -31.91
CA ALA A 243 -46.01 -27.24 -32.15
C ALA A 243 -46.19 -27.51 -33.66
N ARG A 244 -46.19 -28.79 -34.02
CA ARG A 244 -46.85 -29.31 -35.20
C ARG A 244 -47.92 -30.27 -34.72
#